data_AF-S7QKS7-F1
#
_entry.id   AF-S7QKS7-F1
#
_cell.length_a   1.000
_cell.length_b   1.000
_cell.length_c   1.000
_cell.angle_alpha   90.00
_cell.angle_beta   90.00
_cell.angle_gamma   90.00
#
_symmetry.space_group_name_H-M   'P 1'
#
loop_
_entity.id
_entity.type
_entity.pdbx_description
1 polymer ?
#
loop_
_entity_poly.entity_id
_entity_poly.type
_entity_poly.pdbx_seq_one_letter_code
_entity_poly.pdbx_strand_id
1 'polypeptide(L)'
;WDGWPDGVLNLDFDWPAFEKTGHLMLHWSYRGNTLSNKKGKHSTSAARWQDGRVSERRCMGVIRCDNERCDILVRPQTRKLGIDSQLLQPCQCGATLQHQKCPIVSRLYTWRGGVHYVNGPQESVADISPVLVNQDRVRKERQRIKGSIRGGISGNNFVKDFAQLDQENAGFIVWSQIGHVTVIALQTEFMRSLLAREAVLNEPVNGLVSDAAHKFWKDRDSILIVTSTFSEELLRWVPVMFSYSNGQSAEHYKCHFLALFLSIAKQCADRSIVLTDKMLAQVMDYGEVQRAGFLEAYVLFWKMQREDERSESQLRADATCVLKGCQEHFRAGTTRIKRNGNIV
;
A
#
# COMPACT_ATOMS: atom_id res chain seq x y z
N TRP A 1 -15.53 -23.65 -15.74
CA TRP A 1 -14.49 -23.92 -14.74
C TRP A 1 -13.51 -24.88 -15.36
N ASP A 2 -12.29 -24.42 -15.62
CA ASP A 2 -11.22 -25.16 -16.31
C ASP A 2 -10.17 -25.72 -15.33
N GLY A 3 -10.33 -25.47 -14.03
CA GLY A 3 -9.41 -25.88 -12.98
C GLY A 3 -8.14 -25.02 -12.85
N TRP A 4 -8.02 -23.93 -13.62
CA TRP A 4 -6.90 -23.00 -13.61
C TRP A 4 -7.37 -21.56 -13.32
N PRO A 5 -7.92 -21.27 -12.13
CA PRO A 5 -8.51 -19.97 -11.84
C PRO A 5 -7.44 -18.87 -11.68
N ASP A 6 -7.06 -18.24 -12.78
CA ASP A 6 -6.06 -17.16 -12.82
C ASP A 6 -6.65 -15.77 -12.59
N GLY A 7 -5.90 -14.92 -11.88
CA GLY A 7 -6.29 -13.56 -11.53
C GLY A 7 -7.30 -13.43 -10.38
N VAL A 8 -7.87 -12.24 -10.23
CA VAL A 8 -8.87 -11.93 -9.20
C VAL A 8 -10.24 -12.35 -9.70
N LEU A 9 -10.80 -13.39 -9.07
CA LEU A 9 -12.11 -13.94 -9.47
C LEU A 9 -13.10 -13.83 -8.33
N ASN A 10 -14.35 -13.57 -8.69
CA ASN A 10 -15.49 -13.54 -7.80
C ASN A 10 -16.69 -14.13 -8.56
N LEU A 11 -17.07 -15.36 -8.21
CA LEU A 11 -18.00 -16.17 -8.99
C LEU A 11 -19.01 -16.86 -8.07
N ASP A 12 -20.27 -16.90 -8.51
CA ASP A 12 -21.34 -17.63 -7.84
C ASP A 12 -21.66 -18.92 -8.60
N PHE A 13 -21.77 -20.03 -7.87
CA PHE A 13 -22.18 -21.33 -8.40
C PHE A 13 -23.38 -21.84 -7.60
N ASP A 14 -24.47 -22.17 -8.29
CA ASP A 14 -25.52 -22.99 -7.69
C ASP A 14 -25.04 -24.45 -7.54
N TRP A 15 -25.81 -25.28 -6.84
CA TRP A 15 -25.42 -26.67 -6.59
C TRP A 15 -25.22 -27.49 -7.88
N PRO A 16 -26.12 -27.44 -8.88
CA PRO A 16 -25.90 -28.15 -10.15
C PRO A 16 -24.65 -27.68 -10.90
N ALA A 17 -24.38 -26.37 -10.95
CA ALA A 17 -23.17 -25.85 -11.57
C ALA A 17 -21.92 -26.28 -10.81
N PHE A 18 -21.96 -26.22 -9.47
CA PHE A 18 -20.85 -26.64 -8.62
C PHE A 18 -20.48 -28.12 -8.83
N GLU A 19 -21.47 -29.02 -8.90
CA GLU A 19 -21.23 -30.44 -9.21
C GLU A 19 -20.61 -30.64 -10.60
N LYS A 20 -21.12 -29.93 -11.62
CA LYS A 20 -20.55 -29.98 -12.98
C LYS A 20 -19.09 -29.52 -13.05
N THR A 21 -18.64 -28.68 -12.11
CA THR A 21 -17.23 -28.25 -12.04
C THR A 21 -16.30 -29.27 -11.38
N GLY A 22 -16.81 -30.40 -10.86
CA GLY A 22 -16.03 -31.31 -10.02
C GLY A 22 -15.62 -30.65 -8.71
N HIS A 23 -16.56 -29.98 -8.04
CA HIS A 23 -16.34 -29.28 -6.75
C HIS A 23 -15.26 -28.19 -6.81
N LEU A 24 -15.22 -27.49 -7.94
CA LEU A 24 -14.23 -26.45 -8.26
C LEU A 24 -12.80 -27.00 -8.11
N MET A 25 -12.51 -28.21 -8.60
CA MET A 25 -11.18 -28.82 -8.50
C MET A 25 -10.10 -27.89 -9.07
N LEU A 26 -8.97 -27.78 -8.37
CA LEU A 26 -7.84 -26.95 -8.78
C LEU A 26 -6.71 -27.82 -9.30
N HIS A 27 -6.13 -27.42 -10.43
CA HIS A 27 -4.95 -28.09 -10.98
C HIS A 27 -3.64 -27.60 -10.36
N TRP A 28 -3.57 -26.40 -9.78
CA TRP A 28 -2.40 -25.97 -9.02
C TRP A 28 -2.19 -26.79 -7.75
N SER A 29 -0.94 -26.85 -7.28
CA SER A 29 -0.67 -27.38 -5.95
C SER A 29 -1.19 -26.41 -4.89
N TYR A 30 -1.99 -26.92 -3.95
CA TYR A 30 -2.56 -26.09 -2.89
C TYR A 30 -2.53 -26.79 -1.53
N ARG A 31 -2.51 -25.99 -0.46
CA ARG A 31 -2.77 -26.43 0.91
C ARG A 31 -4.21 -26.08 1.27
N GLY A 32 -5.02 -27.09 1.57
CA GLY A 32 -6.40 -26.91 2.02
C GLY A 32 -6.49 -26.73 3.53
N ASN A 33 -7.22 -25.72 3.98
CA ASN A 33 -7.61 -25.55 5.38
C ASN A 33 -9.13 -25.30 5.44
N THR A 34 -9.83 -26.06 6.30
CA THR A 34 -11.17 -25.65 6.72
C THR A 34 -11.01 -24.66 7.86
N LEU A 35 -11.51 -23.43 7.71
CA LEU A 35 -11.48 -22.48 8.81
C LEU A 35 -12.43 -22.97 9.91
N SER A 36 -11.92 -23.10 11.13
CA SER A 36 -12.70 -23.54 12.29
C SER A 36 -13.82 -22.54 12.57
N ASN A 37 -15.04 -23.05 12.79
CA ASN A 37 -16.20 -22.26 13.19
C ASN A 37 -15.90 -21.47 14.47
N LYS A 38 -15.59 -20.17 14.34
CA LYS A 38 -15.76 -19.24 15.47
C LYS A 38 -17.24 -19.25 15.82
N LYS A 39 -17.54 -19.45 17.11
CA LYS A 39 -18.90 -19.66 17.67
C LYS A 39 -19.96 -18.81 16.93
N GLY A 40 -20.81 -19.48 16.14
CA GLY A 40 -22.11 -18.98 15.69
C GLY A 40 -22.23 -18.26 14.34
N LYS A 41 -21.25 -18.26 13.42
CA LYS A 41 -21.36 -17.42 12.19
C LYS A 41 -21.03 -18.03 10.82
N HIS A 42 -20.83 -19.34 10.68
CA HIS A 42 -20.52 -19.93 9.37
C HIS A 42 -21.25 -21.27 9.19
N SER A 43 -22.41 -21.25 8.51
CA SER A 43 -23.26 -22.44 8.31
C SER A 43 -23.50 -22.71 6.83
N THR A 44 -23.52 -23.98 6.43
CA THR A 44 -23.96 -24.38 5.09
C THR A 44 -25.45 -24.09 4.84
N SER A 45 -26.24 -23.88 5.90
CA SER A 45 -27.65 -23.47 5.82
C SER A 45 -27.88 -21.96 5.80
N ALA A 46 -26.81 -21.16 5.78
CA ALA A 46 -26.91 -19.70 5.80
C ALA A 46 -27.72 -19.15 4.61
N ALA A 47 -28.49 -18.09 4.86
CA ALA A 47 -29.33 -17.45 3.85
C ALA A 47 -28.53 -16.58 2.85
N ARG A 48 -27.33 -16.15 3.24
CA ARG A 48 -26.40 -15.36 2.44
C ARG A 48 -25.03 -16.02 2.47
N TRP A 49 -24.25 -15.86 1.39
CA TRP A 49 -22.95 -16.51 1.27
C TRP A 49 -21.91 -15.96 2.28
N GLN A 50 -22.03 -14.71 2.72
CA GLN A 50 -21.12 -14.09 3.68
C GLN A 50 -21.14 -14.81 5.04
N ASP A 51 -22.28 -15.41 5.39
CA ASP A 51 -22.49 -16.18 6.61
C ASP A 51 -22.33 -17.70 6.37
N GLY A 52 -21.88 -18.07 5.16
CA GLY A 52 -21.64 -19.44 4.73
C GLY A 52 -20.43 -20.07 5.41
N ARG A 53 -20.33 -21.41 5.35
CA ARG A 53 -19.14 -22.16 5.76
C ARG A 53 -17.97 -21.85 4.83
N VAL A 54 -16.83 -21.46 5.37
CA VAL A 54 -15.66 -21.07 4.58
C VAL A 54 -14.61 -22.19 4.57
N SER A 55 -14.14 -22.53 3.36
CA SER A 55 -12.91 -23.32 3.18
C SER A 55 -11.90 -22.54 2.35
N GLU A 56 -10.62 -22.70 2.67
CA GLU A 56 -9.52 -22.01 2.00
C GLU A 56 -8.59 -23.00 1.30
N ARG A 57 -8.11 -22.61 0.13
CA ARG A 57 -7.10 -23.33 -0.65
C ARG A 57 -6.00 -22.34 -0.99
N ARG A 58 -4.84 -22.48 -0.34
CA ARG A 58 -3.68 -21.61 -0.57
C ARG A 58 -2.81 -22.20 -1.66
N CYS A 59 -2.55 -21.43 -2.72
CA CYS A 59 -1.60 -21.82 -3.76
C CYS A 59 -0.21 -22.01 -3.16
N MET A 60 0.44 -23.12 -3.49
CA MET A 60 1.78 -23.42 -2.99
C MET A 60 2.87 -22.83 -3.87
N GLY A 61 2.52 -22.15 -4.96
CA GLY A 61 3.48 -21.64 -5.93
C GLY A 61 4.17 -22.76 -6.70
N VAL A 62 5.46 -22.58 -6.97
CA VAL A 62 6.21 -23.38 -7.92
C VAL A 62 7.65 -23.51 -7.42
N ILE A 63 8.29 -24.65 -7.68
CA ILE A 63 9.74 -24.80 -7.48
C ILE A 63 10.40 -24.53 -8.84
N ARG A 64 11.32 -23.57 -8.90
CA ARG A 64 12.08 -23.21 -10.11
C ARG A 64 13.55 -23.55 -9.96
N CYS A 65 14.21 -23.78 -11.09
CA CYS A 65 15.66 -23.75 -11.13
C CYS A 65 16.18 -22.33 -10.86
N ASP A 66 17.30 -22.21 -10.16
CA ASP A 66 18.04 -20.94 -9.98
C ASP A 66 18.86 -20.53 -11.23
N ASN A 67 19.03 -21.43 -12.20
CA ASN A 67 19.62 -21.10 -13.49
C ASN A 67 18.57 -20.47 -14.41
N GLU A 68 18.76 -19.20 -14.76
CA GLU A 68 17.86 -18.42 -15.62
C GLU A 68 17.66 -19.00 -17.02
N ARG A 69 18.57 -19.86 -17.50
CA ARG A 69 18.46 -20.53 -18.81
C ARG A 69 17.76 -21.89 -18.72
N CYS A 70 17.27 -22.27 -17.55
CA CYS A 70 16.64 -23.56 -17.31
C CYS A 70 15.13 -23.40 -17.04
N ASP A 71 14.30 -23.87 -17.96
CA ASP A 71 12.83 -23.75 -17.89
C ASP A 71 12.16 -24.82 -17.03
N ILE A 72 12.91 -25.54 -16.19
CA ILE A 72 12.36 -26.60 -15.35
C ILE A 72 11.51 -25.99 -14.23
N LEU A 73 10.22 -26.33 -14.25
CA LEU A 73 9.24 -26.00 -13.23
C LEU A 73 8.75 -27.29 -12.56
N VAL A 74 8.92 -27.36 -11.25
CA VAL A 74 8.50 -28.51 -10.45
C VAL A 74 7.28 -28.15 -9.61
N ARG A 75 6.25 -29.00 -9.66
CA ARG A 75 5.07 -28.88 -8.80
C ARG A 75 5.48 -29.13 -7.33
N PRO A 76 5.25 -28.19 -6.40
CA PRO A 76 5.54 -28.43 -4.99
C PRO A 76 4.65 -29.53 -4.43
N GLN A 77 5.22 -30.40 -3.61
CA GLN A 77 4.45 -31.32 -2.77
C GLN A 77 3.66 -30.55 -1.71
N THR A 78 2.59 -31.17 -1.19
CA THR A 78 1.65 -30.49 -0.28
C THR A 78 2.13 -30.36 1.16
N ARG A 79 3.04 -31.27 1.58
CA ARG A 79 3.62 -31.32 2.93
C ARG A 79 4.99 -30.66 2.94
N LYS A 80 5.33 -29.95 4.04
CA LYS A 80 6.62 -29.25 4.18
C LYS A 80 7.82 -30.18 3.96
N LEU A 81 7.85 -31.33 4.64
CA LEU A 81 8.91 -32.35 4.47
C LEU A 81 9.07 -32.79 3.01
N GLY A 82 7.96 -32.85 2.25
CA GLY A 82 8.00 -33.19 0.83
C GLY A 82 8.66 -32.11 -0.01
N ILE A 83 8.38 -30.84 0.28
CA ILE A 83 9.03 -29.70 -0.39
C ILE A 83 10.52 -29.66 -0.03
N ASP A 84 10.86 -29.84 1.26
CA ASP A 84 12.25 -29.84 1.72
C ASP A 84 13.04 -30.95 0.98
N SER A 85 12.47 -32.14 0.83
CA SER A 85 13.06 -33.22 0.02
C SER A 85 13.20 -32.85 -1.46
N GLN A 86 12.26 -32.10 -2.05
CA GLN A 86 12.36 -31.64 -3.44
C GLN A 86 13.48 -30.61 -3.62
N LEU A 87 13.68 -29.72 -2.65
CA LEU A 87 14.71 -28.68 -2.72
C LEU A 87 16.13 -29.23 -2.51
N LEU A 88 16.25 -30.39 -1.85
CA LEU A 88 17.52 -31.12 -1.72
C LEU A 88 17.95 -31.83 -3.00
N GLN A 89 17.04 -32.03 -3.97
CA GLN A 89 17.40 -32.64 -5.25
C GLN A 89 17.99 -31.60 -6.19
N PRO A 90 19.05 -31.93 -6.95
CA PRO A 90 19.53 -31.06 -8.00
C PRO A 90 18.52 -30.98 -9.13
N CYS A 91 18.49 -29.84 -9.81
CA CYS A 91 17.81 -29.71 -11.09
C CYS A 91 18.48 -30.62 -12.14
N GLN A 92 17.78 -30.96 -13.22
CA GLN A 92 18.36 -31.77 -14.31
C GLN A 92 19.56 -31.08 -14.99
N CYS A 93 19.63 -29.75 -14.93
CA CYS A 93 20.77 -28.98 -15.43
C CYS A 93 21.95 -28.91 -14.43
N GLY A 94 21.84 -29.56 -13.27
CA GLY A 94 22.85 -29.57 -12.20
C GLY A 94 22.75 -28.40 -11.21
N ALA A 95 21.89 -27.42 -11.47
CA ALA A 95 21.73 -26.25 -10.61
C ALA A 95 20.71 -26.49 -9.46
N THR A 96 20.51 -25.51 -8.58
CA THR A 96 19.71 -25.69 -7.36
C THR A 96 18.24 -25.37 -7.62
N LEU A 97 17.36 -26.06 -6.91
CA LEU A 97 15.93 -25.78 -6.92
C LEU A 97 15.56 -24.79 -5.81
N GLN A 98 14.75 -23.79 -6.14
CA GLN A 98 14.25 -22.79 -5.21
C GLN A 98 12.72 -22.76 -5.19
N HIS A 99 12.13 -22.66 -4.00
CA HIS A 99 10.68 -22.60 -3.84
C HIS A 99 10.16 -21.16 -3.93
N GLN A 100 9.51 -20.84 -5.04
CA GLN A 100 8.81 -19.59 -5.23
C GLN A 100 7.37 -19.71 -4.73
N LYS A 101 7.07 -19.07 -3.59
CA LYS A 101 5.73 -19.08 -2.98
C LYS A 101 4.76 -18.19 -3.77
N CYS A 102 3.48 -18.57 -3.76
CA CYS A 102 2.42 -17.79 -4.39
C CYS A 102 1.50 -17.16 -3.32
N PRO A 103 1.15 -15.86 -3.44
CA PRO A 103 0.28 -15.19 -2.48
C PRO A 103 -1.21 -15.52 -2.66
N ILE A 104 -1.58 -16.24 -3.72
CA ILE A 104 -2.98 -16.49 -4.09
C ILE A 104 -3.65 -17.47 -3.13
N VAL A 105 -4.86 -17.10 -2.71
CA VAL A 105 -5.76 -17.94 -1.92
C VAL A 105 -7.13 -17.95 -2.55
N SER A 106 -7.66 -19.17 -2.71
CA SER A 106 -9.02 -19.41 -3.13
C SER A 106 -9.90 -19.68 -1.91
N ARG A 107 -11.01 -18.97 -1.76
CA ARG A 107 -12.01 -19.16 -0.70
C ARG A 107 -13.32 -19.64 -1.29
N LEU A 108 -13.87 -20.69 -0.69
CA LEU A 108 -15.17 -21.23 -1.04
C LEU A 108 -16.11 -20.99 0.15
N TYR A 109 -17.15 -20.19 -0.07
CA TYR A 109 -18.21 -19.93 0.88
C TYR A 109 -19.41 -20.80 0.52
N THR A 110 -19.58 -21.90 1.24
CA THR A 110 -20.70 -22.83 1.07
C THR A 110 -21.90 -22.35 1.89
N TRP A 111 -23.03 -22.11 1.23
CA TRP A 111 -24.27 -21.62 1.83
C TRP A 111 -25.48 -22.31 1.19
N ARG A 112 -26.71 -21.99 1.62
CA ARG A 112 -27.89 -22.74 1.19
C ARG A 112 -28.08 -22.73 -0.34
N GLY A 113 -27.71 -21.64 -1.00
CA GLY A 113 -27.89 -21.43 -2.43
C GLY A 113 -26.76 -21.97 -3.31
N GLY A 114 -25.69 -22.51 -2.72
CA GLY A 114 -24.55 -23.04 -3.47
C GLY A 114 -23.21 -22.61 -2.90
N VAL A 115 -22.27 -22.24 -3.78
CA VAL A 115 -20.91 -21.85 -3.42
C VAL A 115 -20.55 -20.52 -4.05
N HIS A 116 -20.15 -19.56 -3.22
CA HIS A 116 -19.49 -18.34 -3.68
C HIS A 116 -17.98 -18.56 -3.66
N TYR A 117 -17.32 -18.36 -4.80
CA TYR A 117 -15.90 -18.60 -5.00
C TYR A 117 -15.15 -17.27 -5.17
N VAL A 118 -14.12 -17.07 -4.34
CA VAL A 118 -13.26 -15.89 -4.41
C VAL A 118 -11.81 -16.36 -4.61
N ASN A 119 -11.13 -15.82 -5.63
CA ASN A 119 -9.71 -16.06 -5.87
C ASN A 119 -8.96 -14.74 -5.89
N GLY A 120 -7.83 -14.66 -5.21
CA GLY A 120 -6.98 -13.48 -5.23
C GLY A 120 -5.85 -13.57 -4.21
N PRO A 121 -4.93 -12.59 -4.20
CA PRO A 121 -3.88 -12.54 -3.19
C PRO A 121 -4.50 -12.46 -1.79
N GLN A 122 -3.98 -13.27 -0.85
CA GLN A 122 -4.31 -13.06 0.55
C GLN A 122 -3.44 -11.95 1.11
N GLU A 123 -4.06 -10.97 1.76
CA GLU A 123 -3.35 -10.14 2.71
C GLU A 123 -3.22 -10.88 4.04
N SER A 124 -1.98 -11.16 4.44
CA SER A 124 -1.66 -11.61 5.79
C SER A 124 -0.57 -10.72 6.37
N VAL A 125 -0.99 -9.73 7.15
CA VAL A 125 -0.10 -8.89 7.97
C VAL A 125 0.64 -9.72 9.03
N ALA A 126 0.10 -10.90 9.35
CA ALA A 126 0.62 -11.89 10.27
C ALA A 126 1.94 -12.55 9.80
N ASP A 127 2.16 -12.66 8.49
CA ASP A 127 3.39 -13.24 7.93
C ASP A 127 4.57 -12.26 7.91
N ILE A 128 4.30 -10.97 8.11
CA ILE A 128 5.32 -9.90 8.22
C ILE A 128 5.88 -9.82 9.64
N SER A 129 5.02 -10.01 10.66
CA SER A 129 5.45 -10.07 12.06
C SER A 129 4.44 -10.81 12.95
N PRO A 130 4.89 -11.75 13.81
CA PRO A 130 4.06 -12.42 14.80
C PRO A 130 3.34 -11.44 15.76
N VAL A 131 3.86 -10.23 15.93
CA VAL A 131 3.26 -9.18 16.77
C VAL A 131 1.91 -8.71 16.20
N LEU A 132 1.76 -8.75 14.86
CA LEU A 132 0.55 -8.32 14.16
C LEU A 132 -0.56 -9.38 14.16
N VAL A 133 -0.28 -10.60 14.65
CA VAL A 133 -1.23 -11.71 14.78
C VAL A 133 -2.14 -11.55 16.00
N ASN A 134 -1.62 -10.93 17.06
CA ASN A 134 -2.29 -10.86 18.36
C ASN A 134 -2.78 -9.44 18.61
N GLN A 135 -4.07 -9.22 18.36
CA GLN A 135 -4.74 -7.93 18.58
C GLN A 135 -4.57 -7.43 20.02
N ASP A 136 -4.57 -8.31 21.02
CA ASP A 136 -4.36 -7.94 22.43
C ASP A 136 -2.92 -7.51 22.69
N ARG A 137 -1.94 -8.14 22.03
CA ARG A 137 -0.53 -7.70 22.09
C ARG A 137 -0.35 -6.33 21.45
N VAL A 138 -0.92 -6.09 20.27
CA VAL A 138 -0.93 -4.76 19.63
C VAL A 138 -1.60 -3.74 20.55
N ARG A 139 -2.72 -4.10 21.20
CA ARG A 139 -3.42 -3.24 22.15
C ARG A 139 -2.58 -2.95 23.39
N LYS A 140 -1.85 -3.94 23.91
CA LYS A 140 -0.95 -3.81 25.06
C LYS A 140 0.26 -2.95 24.74
N GLU A 141 0.94 -3.16 23.61
CA GLU A 141 2.05 -2.30 23.18
C GLU A 141 1.57 -0.86 22.94
N ARG A 142 0.41 -0.69 22.27
CA ARG A 142 -0.22 0.62 22.13
C ARG A 142 -0.56 1.24 23.49
N GLN A 143 -1.06 0.48 24.45
CA GLN A 143 -1.33 0.96 25.80
C GLN A 143 -0.05 1.30 26.58
N ARG A 144 1.03 0.55 26.38
CA ARG A 144 2.34 0.82 26.99
C ARG A 144 2.89 2.16 26.49
N ILE A 145 2.90 2.38 25.17
CA ILE A 145 3.31 3.64 24.55
C ILE A 145 2.39 4.79 24.99
N LYS A 146 1.07 4.58 25.03
CA LYS A 146 0.14 5.59 25.54
C LYS A 146 0.30 5.85 27.04
N GLY A 147 0.69 4.83 27.81
CA GLY A 147 0.92 4.88 29.25
C GLY A 147 2.18 5.65 29.61
N SER A 148 3.26 5.50 28.83
CA SER A 148 4.47 6.31 28.98
C SER A 148 4.25 7.79 28.65
N ILE A 149 3.20 8.14 27.90
CA ILE A 149 2.79 9.52 27.57
C ILE A 149 1.87 10.14 28.66
N ARG A 150 1.41 9.38 29.67
CA ARG A 150 0.44 9.88 30.68
C ARG A 150 1.03 10.83 31.74
N GLY A 151 2.34 11.02 31.78
CA GLY A 151 2.91 12.20 32.42
C GLY A 151 2.65 13.38 31.50
N GLY A 152 1.62 14.18 31.79
CA GLY A 152 1.08 15.20 30.90
C GLY A 152 2.16 15.97 30.15
N ILE A 153 2.01 16.07 28.83
CA ILE A 153 2.77 17.00 28.00
C ILE A 153 2.42 18.39 28.51
N SER A 154 3.22 18.92 29.44
CA SER A 154 3.26 20.34 29.70
C SER A 154 3.63 20.99 28.37
N GLY A 155 2.79 21.90 27.87
CA GLY A 155 3.04 22.60 26.60
C GLY A 155 4.41 23.28 26.55
N ASN A 156 5.06 23.50 27.71
CA ASN A 156 6.40 24.06 27.84
C ASN A 156 7.53 23.13 27.35
N ASN A 157 7.28 21.83 27.15
CA ASN A 157 8.33 20.88 26.76
C ASN A 157 8.34 20.53 25.28
N PHE A 158 7.38 21.00 24.45
CA PHE A 158 7.34 20.60 23.03
C PHE A 158 8.66 20.83 22.30
N VAL A 159 9.29 21.99 22.48
CA VAL A 159 10.58 22.30 21.83
C VAL A 159 11.67 21.33 22.28
N LYS A 160 11.68 20.98 23.57
CA LYS A 160 12.63 20.03 24.14
C LYS A 160 12.39 18.61 23.63
N ASP A 161 11.13 18.17 23.61
CA ASP A 161 10.72 16.85 23.14
C ASP A 161 10.97 16.70 21.62
N PHE A 162 10.73 17.77 20.85
CA PHE A 162 11.00 17.83 19.41
C PHE A 162 12.50 17.79 19.13
N ALA A 163 13.31 18.54 19.88
CA ALA A 163 14.77 18.49 19.78
C ALA A 163 15.31 17.10 20.15
N GLN A 164 14.74 16.47 21.19
CA GLN A 164 15.10 15.11 21.57
C GLN A 164 14.72 14.10 20.48
N LEU A 165 13.53 14.23 19.87
CA LEU A 165 13.11 13.37 18.76
C LEU A 165 14.09 13.46 17.58
N ASP A 166 14.52 14.67 17.22
CA ASP A 166 15.48 14.92 16.15
C ASP A 166 16.86 14.32 16.47
N GLN A 167 17.32 14.50 17.72
CA GLN A 167 18.60 13.94 18.18
C GLN A 167 18.61 12.40 18.19
N GLU A 168 17.54 11.78 18.68
CA GLU A 168 17.42 10.31 18.77
C GLU A 168 17.17 9.66 17.41
N ASN A 169 16.61 10.40 16.46
CA ASN A 169 16.21 9.90 15.14
C ASN A 169 16.76 10.82 14.04
N ALA A 170 18.08 11.03 14.03
CA ALA A 170 18.72 11.91 13.07
C ALA A 170 18.32 11.58 11.62
N GLY A 171 17.82 12.59 10.90
CA GLY A 171 17.35 12.45 9.52
C GLY A 171 15.91 11.94 9.36
N PHE A 172 15.19 11.68 10.46
CA PHE A 172 13.77 11.31 10.41
C PHE A 172 12.86 12.51 10.12
N ILE A 173 13.20 13.68 10.66
CA ILE A 173 12.50 14.94 10.37
C ILE A 173 13.16 15.54 9.13
N VAL A 174 12.48 15.47 7.99
CA VAL A 174 13.04 15.92 6.70
C VAL A 174 12.65 17.35 6.35
N TRP A 175 11.60 17.88 6.99
CA TRP A 175 11.19 19.27 6.87
C TRP A 175 10.41 19.70 8.11
N SER A 176 10.62 20.94 8.56
CA SER A 176 9.82 21.54 9.63
C SER A 176 9.62 23.03 9.38
N GLN A 177 8.36 23.45 9.40
CA GLN A 177 7.96 24.84 9.49
C GLN A 177 7.05 24.98 10.70
N ILE A 178 7.37 25.91 11.61
CA ILE A 178 6.61 26.16 12.83
C ILE A 178 6.20 27.64 12.85
N GLY A 179 4.91 27.90 13.01
CA GLY A 179 4.34 29.24 12.97
C GLY A 179 2.84 29.21 12.72
N HIS A 180 2.31 30.24 12.06
CA HIS A 180 0.89 30.28 11.66
C HIS A 180 0.51 29.05 10.82
N VAL A 181 1.35 28.72 9.83
CA VAL A 181 1.31 27.45 9.10
C VAL A 181 2.40 26.56 9.68
N THR A 182 1.99 25.51 10.38
CA THR A 182 2.89 24.53 10.98
C THR A 182 2.78 23.21 10.24
N VAL A 183 3.89 22.78 9.63
CA VAL A 183 4.00 21.49 8.93
C VAL A 183 5.31 20.82 9.31
N ILE A 184 5.23 19.56 9.74
CA ILE A 184 6.40 18.74 10.09
C ILE A 184 6.34 17.50 9.22
N ALA A 185 7.30 17.32 8.31
CA ALA A 185 7.40 16.15 7.45
C ALA A 185 8.40 15.14 8.01
N LEU A 186 7.98 13.88 8.02
CA LEU A 186 8.67 12.76 8.61
C LEU A 186 8.87 11.67 7.56
N GLN A 187 10.08 11.12 7.51
CA GLN A 187 10.45 10.09 6.55
C GLN A 187 11.63 9.27 7.05
N THR A 188 11.58 7.95 6.92
CA THR A 188 12.73 7.08 7.19
C THR A 188 13.60 6.87 5.95
N GLU A 189 14.82 6.37 6.13
CA GLU A 189 15.70 6.03 5.00
C GLU A 189 15.05 5.02 4.03
N PHE A 190 14.37 4.00 4.56
CA PHE A 190 13.59 3.05 3.75
C PHE A 190 12.48 3.72 2.95
N MET A 191 11.77 4.69 3.54
CA MET A 191 10.74 5.43 2.81
C MET A 191 11.34 6.23 1.65
N ARG A 192 12.50 6.86 1.88
CA ARG A 192 13.21 7.63 0.85
C ARG A 192 13.75 6.74 -0.27
N SER A 193 14.24 5.54 0.05
CA SER A 193 14.80 4.63 -0.96
C SER A 193 13.77 4.20 -2.02
N LEU A 194 12.48 4.32 -1.72
CA LEU A 194 11.37 4.01 -2.62
C LEU A 194 10.98 5.17 -3.57
N LEU A 195 11.55 6.37 -3.41
CA LEU A 195 11.17 7.57 -4.16
C LEU A 195 11.83 7.71 -5.53
N ALA A 196 13.01 7.11 -5.75
CA ALA A 196 13.69 7.12 -7.05
C ALA A 196 13.59 5.73 -7.68
N ARG A 197 12.67 5.55 -8.63
CA ARG A 197 12.50 4.29 -9.36
C ARG A 197 13.18 4.37 -10.73
N GLU A 198 13.89 3.32 -11.10
CA GLU A 198 14.54 3.20 -12.42
C GLU A 198 13.53 2.82 -13.51
N ALA A 199 12.47 2.09 -13.14
CA ALA A 199 11.38 1.74 -14.04
C ALA A 199 10.27 2.79 -14.00
N VAL A 200 10.23 3.64 -15.02
CA VAL A 200 9.01 4.37 -15.38
C VAL A 200 8.08 3.35 -16.04
N LEU A 201 7.04 2.92 -15.33
CA LEU A 201 5.98 2.13 -15.96
C LEU A 201 5.45 2.94 -17.15
N ASN A 202 5.17 2.30 -18.29
CA ASN A 202 4.70 2.97 -19.51
C ASN A 202 3.32 3.65 -19.37
N GLU A 203 2.75 3.64 -18.17
CA GLU A 203 1.56 4.41 -17.78
C GLU A 203 1.94 5.62 -16.91
N PRO A 204 1.13 6.68 -16.92
CA PRO A 204 1.62 8.02 -16.63
C PRO A 204 1.55 8.35 -15.13
N VAL A 205 2.21 7.53 -14.30
CA VAL A 205 2.21 7.66 -12.85
C VAL A 205 3.55 7.17 -12.32
N ASN A 206 4.33 8.01 -11.64
CA ASN A 206 5.47 7.56 -10.84
C ASN A 206 5.06 6.83 -9.54
N GLY A 207 3.83 6.30 -9.55
CA GLY A 207 3.23 5.52 -8.48
C GLY A 207 2.99 6.29 -7.20
N LEU A 208 3.10 7.62 -7.15
CA LEU A 208 2.92 8.40 -5.92
C LEU A 208 1.50 8.95 -5.77
N VAL A 209 0.90 8.70 -4.60
CA VAL A 209 -0.46 9.13 -4.24
C VAL A 209 -0.43 9.86 -2.90
N SER A 210 -0.98 11.07 -2.84
CA SER A 210 -1.07 11.87 -1.61
C SER A 210 -2.51 12.02 -1.13
N ASP A 211 -2.76 11.78 0.16
CA ASP A 211 -4.07 11.91 0.81
C ASP A 211 -3.96 12.58 2.20
N ALA A 212 -5.04 13.21 2.65
CA ALA A 212 -5.15 13.91 3.94
C ALA A 212 -6.20 13.27 4.87
N ALA A 213 -5.76 12.80 6.03
CA ALA A 213 -6.60 12.16 7.04
C ALA A 213 -7.01 13.12 8.18
N HIS A 214 -8.28 13.52 8.19
CA HIS A 214 -8.86 14.54 9.10
C HIS A 214 -9.25 14.04 10.52
N LYS A 215 -8.92 12.80 10.88
CA LYS A 215 -9.32 12.21 12.18
C LYS A 215 -8.20 11.47 12.89
N PHE A 216 -6.97 11.66 12.40
CA PHE A 216 -5.81 10.99 12.97
C PHE A 216 -5.39 11.63 14.30
N TRP A 217 -5.40 12.97 14.35
CA TRP A 217 -5.00 13.74 15.52
C TRP A 217 -6.18 13.97 16.48
N LYS A 218 -5.85 14.27 17.74
CA LYS A 218 -6.86 14.61 18.76
C LYS A 218 -7.44 15.99 18.51
N ASP A 219 -6.59 16.92 18.10
CA ASP A 219 -7.01 18.21 17.58
C ASP A 219 -7.66 18.02 16.21
N ARG A 220 -8.80 18.67 16.00
CA ARG A 220 -9.64 18.48 14.81
C ARG A 220 -9.22 19.36 13.64
N ASP A 221 -8.50 20.44 13.91
CA ASP A 221 -7.97 21.32 12.87
C ASP A 221 -6.67 20.77 12.27
N SER A 222 -6.01 19.88 13.02
CA SER A 222 -4.81 19.19 12.61
C SER A 222 -5.11 17.99 11.70
N ILE A 223 -4.32 17.84 10.63
CA ILE A 223 -4.44 16.75 9.66
C ILE A 223 -3.13 15.96 9.54
N LEU A 224 -3.25 14.67 9.20
CA LEU A 224 -2.13 13.85 8.78
C LEU A 224 -2.15 13.77 7.26
N ILE A 225 -1.12 14.29 6.60
CA ILE A 225 -0.93 14.13 5.15
C ILE A 225 -0.01 12.93 4.93
N VAL A 226 -0.37 12.04 4.03
CA VAL A 226 0.42 10.84 3.70
C VAL A 226 0.64 10.79 2.20
N THR A 227 1.90 10.67 1.78
CA THR A 227 2.24 10.27 0.41
C THR A 227 2.67 8.81 0.41
N SER A 228 2.13 8.02 -0.50
CA SER A 228 2.40 6.58 -0.62
C SER A 228 2.82 6.21 -2.02
N THR A 229 3.58 5.11 -2.15
CA THR A 229 3.97 4.50 -3.43
C THR A 229 3.70 3.01 -3.44
N PHE A 230 3.46 2.41 -4.61
CA PHE A 230 3.23 0.96 -4.73
C PHE A 230 4.54 0.17 -4.78
N SER A 231 4.94 -0.51 -3.71
CA SER A 231 6.12 -1.39 -3.72
C SER A 231 5.84 -2.68 -4.48
N GLU A 232 6.62 -2.98 -5.52
CA GLU A 232 6.52 -4.23 -6.30
C GLU A 232 7.02 -5.43 -5.50
N GLU A 233 8.06 -5.25 -4.67
CA GLU A 233 8.58 -6.30 -3.79
C GLU A 233 7.54 -6.75 -2.75
N LEU A 234 6.81 -5.79 -2.17
CA LEU A 234 5.79 -6.06 -1.16
C LEU A 234 4.39 -6.25 -1.75
N LEU A 235 4.21 -5.97 -3.04
CA LEU A 235 2.94 -5.91 -3.76
C LEU A 235 1.87 -5.07 -3.02
N ARG A 236 2.29 -3.95 -2.44
CA ARG A 236 1.45 -3.11 -1.55
C ARG A 236 1.79 -1.64 -1.66
N TRP A 237 0.81 -0.79 -1.35
CA TRP A 237 1.04 0.63 -1.11
C TRP A 237 1.78 0.85 0.21
N VAL A 238 2.92 1.51 0.13
CA VAL A 238 3.82 1.81 1.25
C VAL A 238 3.88 3.32 1.41
N PRO A 239 3.70 3.86 2.63
CA PRO A 239 3.90 5.28 2.87
C PRO A 239 5.37 5.65 2.66
N VAL A 240 5.61 6.74 1.93
CA VAL A 240 6.94 7.29 1.66
C VAL A 240 7.16 8.65 2.30
N MET A 241 6.10 9.29 2.79
CA MET A 241 6.20 10.50 3.59
C MET A 241 4.96 10.68 4.47
N PHE A 242 5.18 11.07 5.71
CA PHE A 242 4.13 11.54 6.61
C PHE A 242 4.31 13.02 6.86
N SER A 243 3.22 13.77 7.02
CA SER A 243 3.31 15.14 7.53
C SER A 243 2.20 15.44 8.52
N TYR A 244 2.61 15.95 9.68
CA TYR A 244 1.71 16.70 10.54
C TYR A 244 1.46 18.06 9.91
N SER A 245 0.21 18.51 9.92
CA SER A 245 -0.17 19.86 9.51
C SER A 245 -1.24 20.39 10.46
N ASN A 246 -1.10 21.61 10.96
CA ASN A 246 -2.10 22.27 11.82
C ASN A 246 -3.29 22.87 11.05
N GLY A 247 -3.38 22.60 9.75
CA GLY A 247 -4.45 23.10 8.89
C GLY A 247 -4.40 22.47 7.49
N GLN A 248 -5.22 23.00 6.59
CA GLN A 248 -5.45 22.42 5.25
C GLN A 248 -5.44 23.47 4.12
N SER A 249 -4.80 24.63 4.33
CA SER A 249 -4.67 25.65 3.29
C SER A 249 -3.63 25.26 2.23
N ALA A 250 -3.58 26.00 1.11
CA ALA A 250 -2.63 25.74 0.02
C ALA A 250 -1.19 25.79 0.52
N GLU A 251 -0.90 26.73 1.42
CA GLU A 251 0.40 26.88 2.08
C GLU A 251 0.81 25.63 2.88
N HIS A 252 -0.13 24.96 3.55
CA HIS A 252 0.16 23.72 4.28
C HIS A 252 0.57 22.59 3.31
N TYR A 253 -0.18 22.44 2.22
CA TYR A 253 0.13 21.46 1.19
C TYR A 253 1.43 21.80 0.46
N LYS A 254 1.71 23.08 0.25
CA LYS A 254 2.97 23.55 -0.33
C LYS A 254 4.17 23.04 0.47
N CYS A 255 4.13 23.16 1.80
CA CYS A 255 5.20 22.64 2.67
C CYS A 255 5.37 21.13 2.52
N HIS A 256 4.27 20.36 2.46
CA HIS A 256 4.33 18.91 2.27
C HIS A 256 4.97 18.53 0.93
N PHE A 257 4.53 19.13 -0.18
CA PHE A 257 5.06 18.82 -1.51
C PHE A 257 6.50 19.27 -1.68
N LEU A 258 6.87 20.43 -1.13
CA LEU A 258 8.25 20.88 -1.17
C LEU A 258 9.18 19.91 -0.44
N ALA A 259 8.78 19.42 0.74
CA ALA A 259 9.53 18.40 1.47
C ALA A 259 9.66 17.11 0.66
N LEU A 260 8.60 16.69 -0.02
CA LEU A 260 8.60 15.52 -0.90
C LEU A 260 9.58 15.70 -2.08
N PHE A 261 9.54 16.83 -2.78
CA PHE A 261 10.41 17.09 -3.92
C PHE A 261 11.89 17.18 -3.54
N LEU A 262 12.19 17.83 -2.41
CA LEU A 262 13.55 17.86 -1.87
C LEU A 262 14.05 16.45 -1.51
N SER A 263 13.17 15.60 -0.98
CA SER A 263 13.50 14.21 -0.67
C SER A 263 13.75 13.36 -1.94
N ILE A 264 12.92 13.53 -2.98
CA ILE A 264 13.13 12.90 -4.30
C ILE A 264 14.48 13.35 -4.88
N ALA A 265 14.74 14.66 -4.91
CA ALA A 265 15.99 15.22 -5.42
C ALA A 265 17.21 14.68 -4.67
N LYS A 266 17.12 14.58 -3.34
CA LYS A 266 18.16 13.97 -2.51
C LYS A 266 18.40 12.51 -2.90
N GLN A 267 17.34 11.72 -3.06
CA GLN A 267 17.47 10.32 -3.44
C GLN A 267 18.05 10.14 -4.84
N CYS A 268 17.67 11.00 -5.78
CA CYS A 268 18.24 11.04 -7.13
C CYS A 268 19.73 11.38 -7.08
N ALA A 269 20.14 12.40 -6.32
CA ALA A 269 21.54 12.77 -6.14
C ALA A 269 22.36 11.64 -5.49
N ASP A 270 21.86 11.04 -4.41
CA ASP A 270 22.51 9.91 -3.72
C ASP A 270 22.73 8.71 -4.66
N ARG A 271 21.87 8.54 -5.68
CA ARG A 271 21.95 7.47 -6.69
C ARG A 271 22.55 7.90 -8.03
N SER A 272 23.00 9.14 -8.18
CA SER A 272 23.46 9.70 -9.46
C SER A 272 22.43 9.57 -10.60
N ILE A 273 21.15 9.68 -10.27
CA ILE A 273 20.03 9.70 -11.23
C ILE A 273 19.72 11.16 -11.59
N VAL A 274 19.55 11.44 -12.87
CA VAL A 274 19.13 12.78 -13.34
C VAL A 274 17.67 13.01 -12.93
N LEU A 275 17.44 14.07 -12.16
CA LEU A 275 16.10 14.47 -11.76
C LEU A 275 15.32 14.98 -12.98
N THR A 276 14.08 14.53 -13.14
CA THR A 276 13.19 14.98 -14.22
C THR A 276 11.83 15.38 -13.66
N ASP A 277 11.11 16.26 -14.35
CA ASP A 277 9.76 16.69 -13.95
C ASP A 277 8.81 15.51 -13.74
N LYS A 278 8.94 14.45 -14.56
CA LYS A 278 8.15 13.24 -14.44
C LYS A 278 8.30 12.62 -13.05
N MET A 279 9.50 12.60 -12.48
CA MET A 279 9.78 12.05 -11.14
C MET A 279 9.00 12.76 -10.03
N LEU A 280 8.53 13.99 -10.27
CA LEU A 280 7.72 14.77 -9.33
C LEU A 280 6.21 14.60 -9.56
N ALA A 281 5.80 13.73 -10.51
CA ALA A 281 4.39 13.52 -10.84
C ALA A 281 3.62 12.89 -9.67
N GLN A 282 2.51 13.53 -9.31
CA GLN A 282 1.65 13.10 -8.21
C GLN A 282 0.23 12.80 -8.70
N VAL A 283 -0.37 11.77 -8.11
CA VAL A 283 -1.82 11.55 -8.13
C VAL A 283 -2.41 12.08 -6.84
N MET A 284 -3.42 12.91 -6.97
CA MET A 284 -4.04 13.59 -5.85
C MET A 284 -5.54 13.57 -5.95
N ASP A 285 -6.18 13.79 -4.81
CA ASP A 285 -7.61 14.01 -4.74
C ASP A 285 -7.94 15.37 -5.36
N TYR A 286 -9.13 15.53 -5.95
CA TYR A 286 -9.53 16.75 -6.66
C TYR A 286 -9.73 18.00 -5.77
N GLY A 287 -9.05 18.08 -4.62
CA GLY A 287 -9.06 19.26 -3.77
C GLY A 287 -8.32 20.42 -4.44
N GLU A 288 -9.02 21.53 -4.70
CA GLU A 288 -8.43 22.74 -5.31
C GLU A 288 -7.25 23.28 -4.50
N VAL A 289 -7.38 23.24 -3.17
CA VAL A 289 -6.35 23.75 -2.24
C VAL A 289 -5.08 22.89 -2.27
N GLN A 290 -5.26 21.58 -2.41
CA GLN A 290 -4.17 20.62 -2.59
C GLN A 290 -3.42 20.86 -3.90
N ARG A 291 -4.17 21.03 -5.00
CA ARG A 291 -3.62 21.38 -6.31
C ARG A 291 -2.86 22.70 -6.28
N ALA A 292 -3.41 23.73 -5.65
CA ALA A 292 -2.73 25.02 -5.51
C ALA A 292 -1.40 24.87 -4.75
N GLY A 293 -1.41 24.14 -3.62
CA GLY A 293 -0.20 23.86 -2.85
C GLY A 293 0.86 23.08 -3.66
N PHE A 294 0.45 22.10 -4.45
CA PHE A 294 1.36 21.36 -5.34
C PHE A 294 2.03 22.28 -6.38
N LEU A 295 1.25 23.11 -7.08
CA LEU A 295 1.76 24.03 -8.09
C LEU A 295 2.77 25.02 -7.48
N GLU A 296 2.45 25.60 -6.33
CA GLU A 296 3.35 26.52 -5.63
C GLU A 296 4.64 25.84 -5.18
N ALA A 297 4.55 24.61 -4.66
CA ALA A 297 5.72 23.85 -4.23
C ALA A 297 6.62 23.49 -5.41
N TYR A 298 6.04 23.15 -6.56
CA TYR A 298 6.78 22.77 -7.75
C TYR A 298 7.57 23.95 -8.30
N VAL A 299 6.92 25.11 -8.42
CA VAL A 299 7.57 26.36 -8.85
C VAL A 299 8.69 26.73 -7.89
N LEU A 300 8.41 26.68 -6.58
CA LEU A 300 9.42 27.00 -5.56
C LEU A 300 10.61 26.05 -5.61
N PHE A 301 10.36 24.74 -5.73
CA PHE A 301 11.41 23.73 -5.82
C PHE A 301 12.35 23.97 -7.00
N TRP A 302 11.81 24.20 -8.21
CA TRP A 302 12.64 24.43 -9.39
C TRP A 302 13.36 25.78 -9.35
N LYS A 303 12.73 26.83 -8.81
CA LYS A 303 13.40 28.13 -8.59
C LYS A 303 14.57 28.04 -7.58
N MET A 304 14.60 27.02 -6.73
CA MET A 304 15.74 26.76 -5.83
C MET A 304 16.89 26.03 -6.55
N GLN A 305 16.65 25.43 -7.72
CA GLN A 305 17.68 24.79 -8.53
C GLN A 305 18.42 25.85 -9.35
N ARG A 306 19.74 25.96 -9.14
CA ARG A 306 20.55 27.00 -9.79
C ARG A 306 20.64 26.88 -11.31
N GLU A 307 20.41 25.68 -11.84
CA GLU A 307 20.57 25.35 -13.25
C GLU A 307 19.25 25.41 -14.03
N ASP A 308 18.12 25.70 -13.36
CA ASP A 308 16.81 25.81 -14.01
C ASP A 308 16.55 27.26 -14.47
N GLU A 309 16.49 27.46 -15.79
CA GLU A 309 16.25 28.77 -16.41
C GLU A 309 14.78 29.02 -16.77
N ARG A 310 13.87 28.09 -16.44
CA ARG A 310 12.46 28.21 -16.80
C ARG A 310 11.81 29.37 -16.05
N SER A 311 11.01 30.15 -16.77
CA SER A 311 10.17 31.18 -16.18
C SER A 311 9.10 30.58 -15.27
N GLU A 312 8.57 31.38 -14.34
CA GLU A 312 7.49 30.92 -13.45
C GLU A 312 6.24 30.44 -14.21
N SER A 313 5.90 31.08 -15.32
CA SER A 313 4.76 30.67 -16.15
C SER A 313 4.97 29.30 -16.81
N GLN A 314 6.18 29.03 -17.29
CA GLN A 314 6.57 27.71 -17.82
C GLN A 314 6.49 26.65 -16.72
N LEU A 315 7.07 26.90 -15.54
CA LEU A 315 7.03 25.98 -14.42
C LEU A 315 5.59 25.65 -13.98
N ARG A 316 4.68 26.63 -13.99
CA ARG A 316 3.25 26.40 -13.68
C ARG A 316 2.55 25.54 -14.74
N ALA A 317 2.89 25.73 -16.01
CA ALA A 317 2.37 24.91 -17.10
C ALA A 317 2.85 23.47 -16.97
N ASP A 318 4.16 23.27 -16.75
CA ASP A 318 4.78 21.95 -16.56
C ASP A 318 4.21 21.22 -15.34
N ALA A 319 4.05 21.93 -14.22
CA ALA A 319 3.46 21.39 -13.00
C ALA A 319 2.03 20.84 -13.24
N THR A 320 1.27 21.49 -14.13
CA THR A 320 -0.09 21.04 -14.48
C THR A 320 -0.06 19.75 -15.31
N CYS A 321 0.98 19.54 -16.11
CA CYS A 321 1.14 18.32 -16.92
C CYS A 321 1.52 17.09 -16.08
N VAL A 322 2.24 17.29 -14.96
CA VAL A 322 2.68 16.21 -14.07
C VAL A 322 1.71 15.92 -12.93
N LEU A 323 0.72 16.78 -12.72
CA LEU A 323 -0.34 16.58 -11.74
C LEU A 323 -1.53 15.83 -12.34
N LYS A 324 -1.99 14.77 -11.67
CA LYS A 324 -3.19 14.01 -12.08
C LYS A 324 -4.20 13.89 -10.95
N GLY A 325 -5.47 13.99 -11.30
CA GLY A 325 -6.57 13.70 -10.39
C GLY A 325 -6.81 12.19 -10.23
N CYS A 326 -7.16 11.76 -9.01
CA CYS A 326 -7.52 10.39 -8.70
C CYS A 326 -8.88 10.03 -9.34
N GLN A 327 -8.86 9.13 -10.34
CA GLN A 327 -10.07 8.71 -11.07
C GLN A 327 -11.12 8.04 -10.16
N GLU A 328 -10.69 7.30 -9.14
CA GLU A 328 -11.60 6.65 -8.20
C GLU A 328 -12.30 7.66 -7.29
N HIS A 329 -11.62 8.72 -6.85
CA HIS A 329 -12.27 9.82 -6.14
C HIS A 329 -13.20 10.64 -7.04
N PHE A 330 -12.87 10.81 -8.32
CA PHE A 330 -13.80 11.40 -9.29
C PHE A 330 -15.06 10.53 -9.49
N ARG A 331 -14.89 9.22 -9.64
CA ARG A 331 -16.00 8.24 -9.73
C ARG A 331 -16.84 8.24 -8.46
N ALA A 332 -16.22 8.25 -7.28
CA ALA A 332 -16.93 8.32 -6.00
C ALA A 332 -17.69 9.65 -5.84
N GLY A 333 -17.08 10.77 -6.24
CA GLY A 333 -17.71 12.10 -6.22
C GLY A 333 -18.91 12.21 -7.16
N THR A 334 -18.77 11.78 -8.42
CA THR A 334 -19.87 11.72 -9.39
C THR A 334 -20.99 10.77 -8.95
N THR A 335 -20.65 9.64 -8.32
CA THR A 335 -21.64 8.71 -7.73
C THR A 335 -22.37 9.34 -6.53
N ARG A 336 -21.70 10.15 -5.72
CA ARG A 336 -22.32 10.91 -4.60
C ARG A 336 -23.28 11.97 -5.12
N ILE A 337 -22.92 12.69 -6.18
CA ILE A 337 -23.80 13.68 -6.84
C ILE A 337 -25.03 12.99 -7.44
N LYS A 338 -24.86 11.84 -8.11
CA LYS A 338 -25.99 11.05 -8.65
C LYS A 338 -26.96 10.54 -7.58
N ARG A 339 -26.50 10.29 -6.34
CA ARG A 339 -27.36 9.92 -5.21
C ARG A 339 -28.07 11.12 -4.57
N ASN A 340 -27.55 12.33 -4.75
CA ASN A 340 -28.18 13.58 -4.32
C ASN A 340 -29.12 14.12 -5.41
N GLY A 341 -30.08 13.31 -5.86
CA GLY A 341 -31.09 13.67 -6.86
C GLY A 341 -32.12 14.72 -6.42
N ASN A 342 -31.73 15.66 -5.55
CA ASN A 342 -32.52 16.81 -5.12
C ASN A 342 -31.83 18.14 -5.46
N ILE A 343 -31.05 18.19 -6.55
CA ILE A 343 -30.63 19.45 -7.14
C ILE A 343 -31.36 19.55 -8.48
N VAL A 344 -32.41 20.40 -8.46
CA VAL A 344 -33.20 20.85 -9.62
C VAL A 344 -32.34 21.68 -10.54
#